data_AF-A0A942FBK8-F1
#
_entry.id   AF-A0A942FBK8-F1
#
_cell.length_a   1.000
_cell.length_b   1.000
_cell.length_c   1.000
_cell.angle_alpha   90.00
_cell.angle_beta   90.00
_cell.angle_gamma   90.00
#
_symmetry.space_group_name_H-M   'P 1'
#
loop_
_entity.id
_entity.type
_entity.pdbx_description
1 polymer ?
#
loop_
_entity_poly.entity_id
_entity_poly.type
_entity_poly.pdbx_seq_one_letter_code
_entity_poly.pdbx_strand_id
1 'polypeptide(L)'
;MNHEVTDHLKEGFQIISKDWRYVYLNDAVVVHSRFKREELIGRKMVDVYPGIEKTKMFEVLEHCMENHLSANFENEFEYPDGLKLWFELRVQPYDDGLIILSIDITSRKNNEVLRSGYVKELESLIDYTSHHIRQPVTKILGIKGYAESGELSREDLLKLCEILNKSILDLDHVTRNLTERMLEVKAKTQAVD
;
A
#
# COMPACT_ATOMS: atom_id res chain seq x y z
N MET A 1 -20.45 -14.08 -31.91
CA MET A 1 -20.58 -12.87 -31.06
C MET A 1 -19.50 -11.90 -31.54
N ASN A 2 -19.80 -10.62 -31.77
CA ASN A 2 -18.81 -9.69 -32.33
C ASN A 2 -17.83 -9.30 -31.22
N HIS A 3 -16.61 -9.82 -31.26
CA HIS A 3 -15.62 -9.73 -30.17
C HIS A 3 -14.87 -8.38 -30.12
N GLU A 4 -15.06 -7.50 -31.10
CA GLU A 4 -14.31 -6.22 -31.22
C GLU A 4 -14.55 -5.26 -30.04
N VAL A 5 -15.73 -5.28 -29.43
CA VAL A 5 -16.05 -4.31 -28.36
C VAL A 5 -15.19 -4.53 -27.12
N THR A 6 -14.89 -5.79 -26.78
CA THR A 6 -14.06 -6.15 -25.64
C THR A 6 -12.57 -5.89 -25.88
N ASP A 7 -12.11 -5.81 -27.12
CA ASP A 7 -10.72 -5.47 -27.46
C ASP A 7 -10.40 -3.98 -27.19
N HIS A 8 -11.43 -3.13 -27.02
CA HIS A 8 -11.25 -1.74 -26.60
C HIS A 8 -11.17 -1.53 -25.08
N LEU A 9 -11.40 -2.59 -24.28
CA LEU A 9 -11.27 -2.54 -22.83
C LEU A 9 -9.79 -2.57 -22.42
N LYS A 10 -9.46 -1.84 -21.35
CA LYS A 10 -8.16 -1.96 -20.69
C LYS A 10 -8.12 -3.18 -19.76
N GLU A 11 -9.29 -3.57 -19.29
CA GLU A 11 -9.50 -4.76 -18.49
C GLU A 11 -9.36 -6.01 -19.36
N GLY A 12 -8.63 -6.99 -18.84
CA GLY A 12 -8.53 -8.29 -19.48
C GLY A 12 -9.86 -9.01 -19.39
N PHE A 13 -10.38 -9.48 -20.51
CA PHE A 13 -11.58 -10.31 -20.56
C PHE A 13 -11.21 -11.64 -21.19
N GLN A 14 -11.44 -12.74 -20.47
CA GLN A 14 -11.14 -14.09 -20.93
C GLN A 14 -12.24 -15.08 -20.58
N ILE A 15 -12.39 -16.09 -21.42
CA ILE A 15 -13.32 -17.21 -21.23
C ILE A 15 -12.48 -18.48 -21.17
N ILE A 16 -12.68 -19.24 -20.11
CA ILE A 16 -12.04 -20.54 -19.88
C ILE A 16 -13.12 -21.62 -19.98
N SER A 17 -12.85 -22.72 -20.68
CA SER A 17 -13.77 -23.86 -20.74
C SER A 17 -13.70 -24.70 -19.46
N LYS A 18 -14.67 -25.61 -19.28
CA LYS A 18 -14.64 -26.65 -18.22
C LYS A 18 -13.37 -27.50 -18.20
N ASP A 19 -12.71 -27.68 -19.35
CA ASP A 19 -11.43 -28.40 -19.48
C ASP A 19 -10.20 -27.50 -19.23
N TRP A 20 -10.40 -26.33 -18.63
CA TRP A 20 -9.38 -25.32 -18.33
C TRP A 20 -8.71 -24.71 -19.56
N ARG A 21 -9.37 -24.71 -20.73
CA ARG A 21 -8.79 -24.14 -21.96
C ARG A 21 -9.21 -22.70 -22.19
N TYR A 22 -8.30 -21.85 -22.66
CA TYR A 22 -8.68 -20.51 -23.13
C TYR A 22 -9.53 -20.62 -24.40
N VAL A 23 -10.79 -20.22 -24.31
CA VAL A 23 -11.75 -20.19 -25.44
C VAL A 23 -11.75 -18.82 -26.10
N TYR A 24 -11.63 -17.78 -25.29
CA TYR A 24 -11.58 -16.40 -25.74
C TYR A 24 -10.68 -15.59 -24.82
N LEU A 25 -10.00 -14.59 -25.39
CA LEU A 25 -9.31 -13.55 -24.66
C LEU A 25 -9.23 -12.29 -25.53
N ASN A 26 -9.35 -11.12 -24.91
CA ASN A 26 -9.17 -9.82 -25.57
C ASN A 26 -7.70 -9.38 -25.58
N ASP A 27 -7.41 -8.28 -26.25
CA ASP A 27 -6.04 -7.73 -26.36
C ASP A 27 -5.42 -7.37 -25.00
N ALA A 28 -6.20 -6.89 -24.03
CA ALA A 28 -5.70 -6.61 -22.69
C ALA A 28 -5.12 -7.86 -22.00
N VAL A 29 -5.75 -9.03 -22.16
CA VAL A 29 -5.20 -10.29 -21.62
C VAL A 29 -3.88 -10.66 -22.27
N VAL A 30 -3.68 -10.39 -23.57
CA VAL A 30 -2.39 -10.62 -24.25
C VAL A 30 -1.30 -9.77 -23.60
N VAL A 31 -1.59 -8.49 -23.32
CA VAL A 31 -0.67 -7.58 -22.63
C VAL A 31 -0.39 -8.05 -21.21
N HIS A 32 -1.43 -8.40 -20.43
CA HIS A 32 -1.29 -8.83 -19.04
C HIS A 32 -0.55 -10.16 -18.93
N SER A 33 -0.84 -11.13 -19.79
CA SER A 33 -0.21 -12.46 -19.76
C SER A 33 1.23 -12.45 -20.28
N ARG A 34 1.59 -11.47 -21.13
CA ARG A 34 2.86 -11.39 -21.87
C ARG A 34 3.12 -12.59 -22.80
N PHE A 35 2.07 -13.33 -23.14
CA PHE A 35 2.06 -14.34 -24.18
C PHE A 35 1.37 -13.80 -25.42
N LYS A 36 1.69 -14.35 -26.58
CA LYS A 36 0.90 -14.10 -27.79
C LYS A 36 -0.45 -14.79 -27.68
N ARG A 37 -1.46 -14.24 -28.34
CA ARG A 37 -2.83 -14.79 -28.34
C ARG A 37 -2.84 -16.26 -28.79
N GLU A 38 -2.03 -16.61 -29.79
CA GLU A 38 -1.94 -17.97 -30.35
C GLU A 38 -1.26 -18.98 -29.40
N GLU A 39 -0.49 -18.49 -28.43
CA GLU A 39 0.14 -19.32 -27.40
C GLU A 39 -0.84 -19.67 -26.27
N LEU A 40 -1.94 -18.93 -26.15
CA LEU A 40 -2.95 -19.11 -25.12
C LEU A 40 -4.19 -19.83 -25.64
N ILE A 41 -4.77 -19.35 -26.75
CA ILE A 41 -6.05 -19.86 -27.26
C ILE A 41 -5.98 -21.37 -27.52
N GLY A 42 -6.96 -22.10 -26.98
CA GLY A 42 -7.07 -23.56 -27.05
C GLY A 42 -6.14 -24.32 -26.10
N ARG A 43 -5.15 -23.68 -25.46
CA ARG A 43 -4.25 -24.31 -24.49
C ARG A 43 -4.89 -24.37 -23.11
N LYS A 44 -4.52 -25.38 -22.32
CA LYS A 44 -4.94 -25.46 -20.92
C LYS A 44 -4.14 -24.48 -20.07
N MET A 45 -4.79 -23.86 -19.09
CA MET A 45 -4.16 -22.92 -18.17
C MET A 45 -2.92 -23.53 -17.47
N VAL A 46 -3.00 -24.80 -17.07
CA VAL A 46 -1.88 -25.55 -16.45
C VAL A 46 -0.70 -25.83 -17.41
N ASP A 47 -0.97 -25.92 -18.71
CA ASP A 47 0.09 -26.12 -19.71
C ASP A 47 0.87 -24.82 -19.96
N VAL A 48 0.15 -23.69 -19.95
CA VAL A 48 0.74 -22.35 -20.13
C VAL A 48 1.47 -21.91 -18.87
N TYR A 49 0.91 -22.20 -17.69
CA TYR A 49 1.44 -21.81 -16.39
C TYR A 49 1.65 -23.04 -15.51
N PRO A 50 2.76 -23.77 -15.65
CA PRO A 50 3.04 -24.93 -14.81
C PRO A 50 3.07 -24.57 -13.33
N GLY A 51 2.31 -25.28 -12.49
CA GLY A 51 2.22 -25.02 -11.05
C GLY A 51 1.10 -24.05 -10.65
N ILE A 52 0.36 -23.48 -11.61
CA ILE A 52 -0.78 -22.60 -11.34
C ILE A 52 -1.84 -23.28 -10.47
N GLU A 53 -1.98 -24.60 -10.59
CA GLU A 53 -2.90 -25.43 -9.79
C GLU A 53 -2.61 -25.40 -8.29
N LYS A 54 -1.42 -24.95 -7.89
CA LYS A 54 -1.03 -24.80 -6.47
C LYS A 54 -1.29 -23.39 -5.93
N THR A 55 -1.82 -22.50 -6.76
CA THR A 55 -2.07 -21.11 -6.38
C THR A 55 -3.45 -20.97 -5.76
N LYS A 56 -3.59 -20.04 -4.79
CA LYS A 56 -4.89 -19.68 -4.22
C LYS A 56 -5.88 -19.17 -5.27
N MET A 57 -5.37 -18.49 -6.30
CA MET A 57 -6.21 -18.06 -7.42
C MET A 57 -6.87 -19.26 -8.09
N PHE A 58 -6.11 -20.30 -8.43
CA PHE A 58 -6.65 -21.46 -9.12
C PHE A 58 -7.66 -22.22 -8.25
N GLU A 59 -7.40 -22.35 -6.95
CA GLU A 59 -8.36 -22.91 -5.97
C GLU A 59 -9.70 -22.16 -6.01
N VAL A 60 -9.68 -20.83 -6.09
CA VAL A 60 -10.91 -20.03 -6.23
C VAL A 60 -11.59 -20.27 -7.58
N LEU A 61 -10.83 -20.37 -8.66
CA LEU A 61 -11.38 -20.69 -9.99
C LEU A 61 -12.04 -22.08 -9.99
N GLU A 62 -11.39 -23.09 -9.42
CA GLU A 62 -11.94 -24.44 -9.27
C GLU A 62 -13.24 -24.40 -8.48
N HIS A 63 -13.26 -23.70 -7.35
CA HIS A 63 -14.47 -23.54 -6.55
C HIS A 63 -15.61 -22.88 -7.34
N CYS A 64 -15.32 -21.83 -8.11
CA CYS A 64 -16.31 -21.17 -8.98
C CYS A 64 -16.84 -22.12 -10.06
N MET A 65 -15.94 -22.90 -10.68
CA MET A 65 -16.27 -23.86 -11.73
C MET A 65 -17.16 -24.99 -11.21
N GLU A 66 -16.82 -25.58 -10.06
CA GLU A 66 -17.51 -26.72 -9.48
C GLU A 66 -18.85 -26.35 -8.86
N ASN A 67 -18.90 -25.23 -8.14
CA ASN A 67 -20.07 -24.84 -7.34
C ASN A 67 -20.97 -23.84 -8.06
N HIS A 68 -20.57 -23.37 -9.24
CA HIS A 68 -21.30 -22.39 -10.02
C HIS A 68 -21.55 -21.07 -9.25
N LEU A 69 -20.55 -20.66 -8.46
CA LEU A 69 -20.56 -19.41 -7.69
C LEU A 69 -19.62 -18.38 -8.32
N SER A 70 -20.03 -17.10 -8.31
CA SER A 70 -19.18 -15.99 -8.70
C SER A 70 -18.22 -15.59 -7.59
N ALA A 71 -17.02 -15.12 -7.93
CA ALA A 71 -16.05 -14.59 -6.97
C ALA A 71 -15.45 -13.26 -7.44
N ASN A 72 -15.04 -12.43 -6.49
CA ASN A 72 -14.21 -11.25 -6.72
C ASN A 72 -13.08 -11.23 -5.69
N PHE A 73 -11.84 -11.12 -6.14
CA PHE A 73 -10.67 -11.12 -5.27
C PHE A 73 -9.47 -10.43 -5.91
N GLU A 74 -8.51 -10.01 -5.09
CA GLU A 74 -7.24 -9.45 -5.56
C GLU A 74 -6.16 -10.55 -5.59
N ASN A 75 -5.33 -10.55 -6.63
CA ASN A 75 -4.21 -11.47 -6.77
C ASN A 75 -2.94 -10.72 -7.19
N GLU A 76 -1.84 -10.96 -6.48
CA GLU A 76 -0.50 -10.55 -6.91
C GLU A 76 0.04 -11.60 -7.90
N PHE A 77 0.43 -11.13 -9.08
CA PHE A 77 1.13 -11.93 -10.07
C PHE A 77 2.59 -11.51 -10.14
N GLU A 78 3.47 -12.49 -9.98
CA GLU A 78 4.91 -12.34 -10.16
C GLU A 78 5.33 -12.95 -11.49
N TYR A 79 5.93 -12.14 -12.36
CA TYR A 79 6.44 -12.56 -13.66
C TYR A 79 7.85 -13.16 -13.52
N PRO A 80 8.33 -13.95 -14.51
CA PRO A 80 9.66 -14.54 -14.48
C PRO A 80 10.83 -13.53 -14.37
N ASP A 81 10.62 -12.29 -14.78
CA ASP A 81 11.59 -11.20 -14.66
C ASP A 81 11.59 -10.53 -13.26
N GLY A 82 10.75 -11.01 -12.35
CA GLY A 82 10.58 -10.48 -11.00
C GLY A 82 9.62 -9.28 -10.90
N LEU A 83 9.01 -8.85 -12.02
CA LEU A 83 7.97 -7.82 -11.95
C LEU A 83 6.77 -8.37 -11.18
N LYS A 84 6.20 -7.55 -10.30
CA LYS A 84 4.97 -7.85 -9.56
C LYS A 84 3.87 -6.89 -9.95
N LEU A 85 2.73 -7.43 -10.39
CA LEU A 85 1.53 -6.66 -10.68
C LEU A 85 0.38 -7.18 -9.83
N TRP A 86 -0.54 -6.28 -9.50
CA TRP A 86 -1.75 -6.61 -8.76
C TRP A 86 -2.96 -6.54 -9.67
N PHE A 87 -3.78 -7.59 -9.63
CA PHE A 87 -5.02 -7.66 -10.40
C PHE A 87 -6.22 -7.90 -9.49
N GLU A 88 -7.31 -7.18 -9.73
CA GLU A 88 -8.64 -7.57 -9.25
C GLU A 88 -9.25 -8.51 -10.28
N LEU A 89 -9.59 -9.72 -9.86
CA LEU A 89 -10.18 -10.77 -10.68
C LEU A 89 -11.66 -10.93 -10.32
N ARG A 90 -12.53 -10.77 -11.32
CA ARG A 90 -13.95 -11.07 -11.21
C ARG A 90 -14.28 -12.29 -12.04
N VAL A 91 -14.76 -13.33 -11.39
CA VAL A 91 -14.98 -14.65 -11.96
C VAL A 91 -16.47 -14.92 -11.95
N GLN A 92 -17.02 -15.22 -13.12
CA GLN A 92 -18.41 -15.54 -13.33
C GLN A 92 -18.51 -16.91 -14.01
N PRO A 93 -19.06 -17.94 -13.36
CA PRO A 93 -19.31 -19.20 -14.03
C PRO A 93 -20.44 -19.08 -15.05
N TYR A 94 -20.35 -19.89 -16.10
CA TYR A 94 -21.39 -20.10 -17.09
C TYR A 94 -21.44 -21.57 -17.50
N ASP A 95 -22.43 -21.95 -18.30
CA ASP A 95 -22.70 -23.36 -18.61
C ASP A 95 -21.50 -24.15 -19.14
N ASP A 96 -20.55 -23.52 -19.86
CA ASP A 96 -19.38 -24.22 -20.44
C ASP A 96 -18.03 -23.79 -19.84
N GLY A 97 -18.04 -23.06 -18.71
CA GLY A 97 -16.81 -22.78 -17.96
C GLY A 97 -16.85 -21.50 -17.12
N LEU A 98 -15.82 -20.66 -17.24
CA LEU A 98 -15.68 -19.40 -16.51
C LEU A 98 -15.49 -18.21 -17.47
N ILE A 99 -16.09 -17.10 -17.13
CA ILE A 99 -15.77 -15.76 -17.64
C ILE A 99 -14.95 -15.06 -16.56
N ILE A 100 -13.79 -14.53 -16.92
CA ILE A 100 -12.89 -13.86 -15.98
C ILE A 100 -12.58 -12.47 -16.51
N LEU A 101 -12.82 -11.46 -15.69
CA LEU A 101 -12.36 -10.09 -15.89
C LEU A 101 -11.14 -9.83 -15.00
N SER A 102 -10.05 -9.31 -15.57
CA SER A 102 -8.84 -8.92 -14.85
C SER A 102 -8.58 -7.43 -14.97
N ILE A 103 -8.54 -6.75 -13.83
CA ILE A 103 -8.37 -5.29 -13.74
C ILE A 103 -7.01 -5.03 -13.10
N ASP A 104 -6.09 -4.37 -13.79
CA ASP A 104 -4.82 -3.96 -13.19
C ASP A 104 -5.08 -2.87 -12.13
N ILE A 105 -4.74 -3.21 -10.89
CA ILE A 105 -4.87 -2.35 -9.71
C ILE A 105 -3.50 -2.01 -9.10
N THR A 106 -2.41 -2.25 -9.83
CA THR A 106 -1.03 -2.05 -9.35
C THR A 106 -0.80 -0.61 -8.91
N SER A 107 -1.25 0.36 -9.70
CA SER A 107 -1.17 1.78 -9.33
C SER A 107 -1.94 2.10 -8.05
N ARG A 108 -3.13 1.50 -7.88
CA ARG A 108 -3.93 1.65 -6.65
C ARG A 108 -3.17 1.11 -5.44
N LYS A 109 -2.61 -0.10 -5.54
CA LYS A 109 -1.82 -0.73 -4.47
C LYS A 109 -0.57 0.05 -4.09
N ASN A 110 0.17 0.53 -5.08
CA ASN A 110 1.36 1.35 -4.84
C ASN A 110 1.01 2.66 -4.10
N ASN A 111 -0.10 3.31 -4.50
CA ASN A 111 -0.59 4.50 -3.82
C ASN A 111 -1.05 4.21 -2.38
N GLU A 112 -1.70 3.06 -2.14
CA GLU A 112 -2.08 2.62 -0.79
C GLU A 112 -0.86 2.41 0.11
N VAL A 113 0.19 1.75 -0.39
CA VAL A 113 1.45 1.52 0.33
C VAL A 113 2.13 2.85 0.64
N LEU A 114 2.24 3.73 -0.34
CA LEU A 114 2.84 5.05 -0.18
C LEU A 114 2.09 5.87 0.89
N ARG A 115 0.76 5.92 0.80
CA ARG A 115 -0.08 6.63 1.76
C ARG A 115 0.07 6.07 3.17
N SER A 116 0.10 4.74 3.31
CA SER A 116 0.35 4.07 4.59
C SER A 116 1.74 4.41 5.15
N GLY A 117 2.75 4.50 4.30
CA GLY A 117 4.09 4.97 4.65
C GLY A 117 4.07 6.40 5.23
N TYR A 118 3.39 7.34 4.56
CA TYR A 118 3.27 8.71 5.06
C TYR A 118 2.54 8.81 6.39
N VAL A 119 1.45 8.05 6.58
CA VAL A 119 0.73 8.02 7.86
C VAL A 119 1.65 7.57 9.00
N LYS A 120 2.42 6.50 8.81
CA LYS A 120 3.38 6.02 9.81
C LYS A 120 4.47 7.04 10.14
N GLU A 121 4.95 7.76 9.12
CA GLU A 121 5.97 8.80 9.32
C GLU A 121 5.41 9.99 10.12
N LEU A 122 4.16 10.41 9.84
CA LEU A 122 3.46 11.42 10.63
C LEU A 122 3.22 10.98 12.08
N GLU A 123 2.80 9.73 12.31
CA GLU A 123 2.65 9.17 13.67
C GLU A 123 3.96 9.23 14.45
N SER A 124 5.08 8.84 13.83
CA SER A 124 6.41 8.94 14.45
C SER A 124 6.79 10.38 14.82
N LEU A 125 6.39 11.38 14.02
CA LEU A 125 6.61 12.79 14.34
C LEU A 125 5.73 13.25 15.51
N ILE A 126 4.48 12.82 15.57
CA ILE A 126 3.57 13.12 16.69
C ILE A 126 4.10 12.52 18.00
N ASP A 127 4.61 11.29 17.96
CA ASP A 127 5.22 10.64 19.13
C ASP A 127 6.50 11.36 19.56
N TYR A 128 7.36 11.71 18.61
CA TYR A 128 8.59 12.45 18.87
C TYR A 128 8.29 13.79 19.53
N THR A 129 7.37 14.59 18.98
CA THR A 129 6.98 15.88 19.55
C THR A 129 6.36 15.72 20.93
N SER A 130 5.45 14.75 21.10
CA SER A 130 4.80 14.49 22.38
C SER A 130 5.78 14.15 23.49
N HIS A 131 6.81 13.35 23.21
CA HIS A 131 7.81 12.97 24.19
C HIS A 131 8.84 14.10 24.42
N HIS A 132 9.42 14.63 23.34
CA HIS A 132 10.58 15.51 23.43
C HIS A 132 10.25 16.98 23.67
N ILE A 133 9.09 17.49 23.21
CA ILE A 133 8.67 18.88 23.50
C ILE A 133 8.07 18.98 24.90
N ARG A 134 7.30 17.97 25.32
CA ARG A 134 6.62 17.99 26.63
C ARG A 134 7.61 18.04 27.80
N GLN A 135 8.75 17.38 27.69
CA GLN A 135 9.77 17.35 28.74
C GLN A 135 10.29 18.76 29.13
N PRO A 136 10.88 19.57 28.22
CA PRO A 136 11.32 20.92 28.56
C PRO A 136 10.15 21.83 28.94
N VAL A 137 8.99 21.73 28.29
CA VAL A 137 7.80 22.53 28.65
C VAL A 137 7.36 22.23 30.09
N THR A 138 7.34 20.97 30.50
CA THR A 138 6.97 20.56 31.87
C THR A 138 7.96 21.13 32.89
N LYS A 139 9.27 21.11 32.59
CA LYS A 139 10.29 21.72 33.46
C LYS A 139 10.10 23.23 33.59
N ILE A 140 9.86 23.94 32.49
CA ILE A 140 9.63 25.39 32.46
C ILE A 140 8.38 25.75 33.28
N LEU A 141 7.28 25.00 33.12
CA LEU A 141 6.07 25.20 33.90
C LEU A 141 6.29 24.94 35.39
N GLY A 142 7.08 23.91 35.74
CA GLY A 142 7.48 23.64 37.13
C GLY A 142 8.30 24.78 37.74
N ILE A 143 9.26 25.33 36.98
CA ILE A 143 10.04 26.52 37.40
C ILE A 143 9.11 27.70 37.64
N LYS A 144 8.17 27.98 36.73
CA LYS A 144 7.19 29.06 36.90
C LYS A 144 6.40 28.89 38.19
N GLY A 145 5.83 27.71 38.43
CA GLY A 145 5.04 27.44 39.63
C GLY A 145 5.85 27.57 40.93
N TYR A 146 7.10 27.12 40.94
CA TYR A 146 8.00 27.29 42.08
C TYR A 146 8.35 28.77 42.31
N ALA A 147 8.61 29.52 41.24
CA ALA A 147 8.92 30.95 41.34
C ALA A 147 7.73 31.78 41.87
N GLU A 148 6.50 31.35 41.60
CA GLU A 148 5.26 31.98 42.08
C GLU A 148 4.95 31.64 43.56
N SER A 149 5.66 30.70 44.18
CA SER A 149 5.29 30.12 45.49
C SER A 149 5.84 30.84 46.74
N GLY A 150 6.73 31.84 46.61
CA GLY A 150 7.18 32.64 47.76
C GLY A 150 8.62 33.16 47.69
N GLU A 151 9.21 33.46 48.85
CA GLU A 151 10.56 34.00 48.97
C GLU A 151 11.62 33.00 48.51
N LEU A 152 12.25 33.31 47.38
CA LEU A 152 13.36 32.54 46.80
C LEU A 152 14.69 33.09 47.31
N SER A 153 15.58 32.22 47.77
CA SER A 153 16.95 32.62 48.04
C SER A 153 17.70 32.93 46.74
N ARG A 154 18.82 33.65 46.84
CA ARG A 154 19.73 33.85 45.70
C ARG A 154 20.23 32.52 45.11
N GLU A 155 20.41 31.50 45.96
CA GLU A 155 20.83 30.16 45.52
C GLU A 155 19.72 29.47 44.72
N ASP A 156 18.46 29.59 45.15
CA ASP A 156 17.30 29.06 44.42
C ASP A 156 17.17 29.72 43.04
N LEU A 157 17.30 31.05 42.97
CA LEU A 157 17.26 31.79 41.71
C LEU A 157 18.35 31.32 40.73
N LEU A 158 19.57 31.08 41.21
CA LEU A 158 20.67 30.58 40.37
C LEU A 158 20.36 29.18 39.83
N LYS A 159 19.85 28.27 40.67
CA LYS A 159 19.44 26.91 40.25
C LYS A 159 18.29 26.95 39.24
N LEU A 160 17.26 27.78 39.46
CA LEU A 160 16.15 27.93 38.54
C LEU A 160 16.61 28.47 37.18
N CYS A 161 17.49 29.47 37.17
CA CYS A 161 18.08 30.00 35.94
C CYS A 161 18.87 28.93 35.17
N GLU A 162 19.64 28.08 35.85
CA GLU A 162 20.37 26.98 35.22
C GLU A 162 19.43 25.96 34.57
N ILE A 163 18.40 25.50 35.30
CA ILE A 163 17.41 24.53 34.79
C ILE A 163 16.60 25.15 33.64
N LEU A 164 16.26 26.43 33.74
CA LEU A 164 15.53 27.18 32.70
C LEU A 164 16.36 27.25 31.42
N ASN A 165 17.63 27.67 31.52
CA ASN A 165 18.54 27.74 30.38
C ASN A 165 18.70 26.38 29.70
N LYS A 166 18.88 25.31 30.48
CA LYS A 166 18.95 23.95 29.93
C LYS A 166 17.66 23.55 29.21
N SER A 167 16.50 23.83 29.81
CA SER A 167 15.21 23.49 29.23
C SER A 167 14.91 24.29 27.94
N ILE A 168 15.36 25.55 27.86
CA ILE A 168 15.26 26.38 26.65
C ILE A 168 16.14 25.81 25.53
N LEU A 169 17.38 25.43 25.84
CA LEU A 169 18.30 24.82 24.88
C LEU A 169 17.79 23.46 24.38
N ASP A 170 17.28 22.63 25.29
CA ASP A 170 16.63 21.35 24.95
C ASP A 170 15.46 21.59 24.00
N LEU A 171 14.61 22.60 24.26
CA LEU A 171 13.48 22.95 23.42
C LEU A 171 13.91 23.46 22.03
N ASP A 172 14.90 24.36 21.96
CA ASP A 172 15.45 24.86 20.69
C ASP A 172 15.99 23.70 19.84
N HIS A 173 16.74 22.78 20.45
CA HIS A 173 17.24 21.60 19.76
C HIS A 173 16.12 20.71 19.20
N VAL A 174 15.10 20.41 20.00
CA VAL A 174 13.95 19.60 19.57
C VAL A 174 13.20 20.27 18.43
N THR A 175 12.98 21.60 18.50
CA THR A 175 12.28 22.35 17.45
C THR A 175 13.05 22.37 16.13
N ARG A 176 14.39 22.48 16.17
CA ARG A 176 15.24 22.39 14.96
C ARG A 176 15.17 21.00 14.32
N ASN A 177 15.39 19.94 15.10
CA ASN A 177 15.32 18.57 14.61
C ASN A 177 13.94 18.25 14.02
N LEU A 178 12.86 18.73 14.64
CA LEU A 178 11.51 18.56 14.13
C LEU A 178 11.34 19.25 12.76
N THR A 179 11.83 20.48 12.64
CA THR A 179 11.75 21.26 11.39
C THR A 179 12.50 20.55 10.26
N GLU A 180 13.69 20.03 10.54
CA GLU A 180 14.48 19.25 9.57
C GLU A 180 13.72 18.00 9.10
N ARG A 181 13.20 17.19 10.03
CA ARG A 181 12.40 15.99 9.67
C ARG A 181 11.14 16.35 8.89
N MET A 182 10.46 17.45 9.22
CA MET A 182 9.28 17.90 8.47
C MET A 182 9.64 18.30 7.02
N LEU A 183 10.80 18.92 6.80
CA LEU A 183 11.29 19.26 5.47
C LEU A 183 11.64 17.99 4.67
N GLU A 184 12.24 16.99 5.30
CA GLU A 184 12.52 15.69 4.67
C GLU A 184 11.25 14.99 4.21
N VAL A 185 10.21 14.94 5.05
CA VAL A 185 8.90 14.37 4.70
C VAL A 185 8.29 15.13 3.52
N LYS A 186 8.31 16.47 3.56
CA LYS A 186 7.76 17.30 2.49
C LYS A 186 8.48 17.11 1.16
N ALA A 187 9.81 16.97 1.18
CA ALA A 187 10.59 16.69 -0.02
C ALA A 187 10.25 15.33 -0.63
N LYS A 188 10.04 14.29 0.22
CA LYS A 188 9.59 12.97 -0.23
C LYS A 188 8.19 12.99 -0.83
N THR A 189 7.30 13.89 -0.38
CA THR A 189 5.94 14.02 -0.96
C THR A 189 5.99 14.68 -2.33
N GLN A 190 6.81 15.72 -2.51
CA GLN A 190 6.93 16.44 -3.79
C GLN A 190 7.67 15.66 -4.88
N ALA A 191 8.45 14.64 -4.52
CA ALA A 191 9.15 13.79 -5.48
C ALA A 191 8.26 12.71 -6.11
N VAL A 192 7.01 12.56 -5.65
CA VAL A 192 6.07 11.52 -6.11
C VAL A 192 4.92 12.08 -6.94
N ASP A 193 4.77 13.41 -7.00
CA ASP A 193 3.86 14.14 -7.90
C ASP A 193 4.58 14.54 -9.21
#